data_AF-A0A6N3KBE4-F1
#
_entry.id   AF-A0A6N3KBE4-F1
#
_cell.length_a   1.000
_cell.length_b   1.000
_cell.length_c   1.000
_cell.angle_alpha   90.00
_cell.angle_beta   90.00
_cell.angle_gamma   90.00
#
_symmetry.space_group_name_H-M   'P 1'
#
loop_
_entity.id
_entity.type
_entity.pdbx_description
1 polymer ?
#
loop_
_entity_poly.entity_id
_entity_poly.type
_entity_poly.pdbx_seq_one_letter_code
_entity_poly.pdbx_strand_id
1 'polypeptide(L)'
;MAVADAADWAGELLPAELAALGERAVPGRRRDFTAGRVCARRALGALGLPATPVPAGADRAPIWPPGVVGAITHTRDYCAAAAARATDVRAVGIDAERYRPLSPGVRRKVCRPDEEADLARLPPGTPWPTVLFSAKETVYKVWHPLVGTWLGFADARVVLDPETGTFHAAIAPARLAAAPVPDPPSAVTGRFAVDDDLVRTAAVLLRR
;
A
#
# COMPACT_ATOMS: atom_id res chain seq x y z
N MET A 1 0.11 -12.78 4.85
CA MET A 1 0.03 -11.41 5.41
C MET A 1 0.23 -11.49 6.91
N ALA A 2 0.84 -10.48 7.52
CA ALA A 2 0.98 -10.34 8.97
C ALA A 2 0.50 -8.96 9.39
N VAL A 3 -0.21 -8.88 10.51
CA VAL A 3 -0.72 -7.65 11.14
C VAL A 3 -0.03 -7.52 12.50
N ALA A 4 0.36 -6.30 12.84
CA ALA A 4 1.10 -6.02 14.06
C ALA A 4 0.26 -6.34 15.30
N ASP A 5 0.85 -7.08 16.23
CA ASP A 5 0.38 -7.19 17.61
C ASP A 5 1.09 -6.18 18.51
N ALA A 6 0.78 -6.19 19.82
CA ALA A 6 1.36 -5.25 20.77
C ALA A 6 2.89 -5.36 20.88
N ALA A 7 3.45 -6.57 20.78
CA ALA A 7 4.88 -6.79 20.91
C ALA A 7 5.64 -6.29 19.69
N ASP A 8 5.04 -6.35 18.50
CA ASP A 8 5.68 -5.92 17.24
C ASP A 8 6.10 -4.44 17.24
N TRP A 9 5.39 -3.56 17.96
CA TRP A 9 5.71 -2.13 18.04
C TRP A 9 6.99 -1.82 18.84
N ALA A 10 7.41 -2.76 19.68
CA ALA A 10 8.64 -2.69 20.47
C ALA A 10 9.66 -3.77 20.06
N GLY A 11 9.43 -4.44 18.92
CA GLY A 11 10.31 -5.48 18.43
C GLY A 11 11.71 -4.98 18.06
N GLU A 12 12.61 -5.93 17.80
CA GLU A 12 13.99 -5.62 17.43
C GLU A 12 14.10 -5.40 15.91
N LEU A 13 14.83 -4.36 15.51
CA LEU A 13 15.25 -4.15 14.13
C LEU A 13 16.56 -4.89 13.89
N LEU A 14 16.66 -5.60 12.76
CA LEU A 14 17.92 -6.20 12.35
C LEU A 14 18.91 -5.11 11.90
N PRO A 15 20.24 -5.35 11.95
CA PRO A 15 21.24 -4.30 11.67
C PRO A 15 21.03 -3.56 10.33
N ALA A 16 20.70 -4.29 9.26
CA ALA A 16 20.44 -3.68 7.94
C ALA A 16 19.16 -2.81 7.92
N GLU A 17 18.16 -3.11 8.74
CA GLU A 17 16.95 -2.30 8.86
C GLU A 17 17.19 -1.07 9.74
N LEU A 18 17.95 -1.24 10.82
CA LEU A 18 18.35 -0.15 11.71
C LEU A 18 19.19 0.90 10.96
N ALA A 19 20.09 0.46 10.07
CA ALA A 19 20.90 1.36 9.24
C ALA A 19 20.05 2.25 8.32
N ALA A 20 18.87 1.80 7.91
CA ALA A 20 17.93 2.59 7.11
C ALA A 20 17.12 3.61 7.94
N LEU A 21 17.14 3.47 9.27
CA LEU A 21 16.50 4.39 10.20
C LEU A 21 17.53 5.41 10.69
N GLY A 22 17.47 6.63 10.17
CA GLY A 22 18.40 7.68 10.58
C GLY A 22 18.42 7.89 12.10
N GLU A 23 19.60 8.18 12.66
CA GLU A 23 19.82 8.31 14.12
C GLU A 23 18.83 9.27 14.80
N ARG A 24 18.43 10.33 14.08
CA ARG A 24 17.50 11.37 14.52
C ARG A 24 16.02 11.04 14.27
N ALA A 25 15.68 9.81 13.91
CA ALA A 25 14.29 9.41 13.72
C ALA A 25 13.49 9.59 15.02
N VAL A 26 12.45 10.43 14.94
CA VAL A 26 11.56 10.71 16.06
C VAL A 26 10.89 9.42 16.58
N PRO A 27 10.51 9.33 17.87
CA PRO A 27 10.01 8.11 18.49
C PRO A 27 8.86 7.45 17.72
N GLY A 28 7.88 8.24 17.25
CA GLY A 28 6.76 7.71 16.46
C GLY A 28 7.20 7.06 15.15
N ARG A 29 8.17 7.67 14.44
CA ARG A 29 8.71 7.10 13.19
C ARG A 29 9.45 5.80 13.45
N ARG A 30 10.25 5.74 14.53
CA ARG A 30 10.96 4.51 14.93
C ARG A 30 9.96 3.40 15.25
N ARG A 31 8.94 3.69 16.05
CA ARG A 31 7.87 2.75 16.42
C ARG A 31 7.17 2.15 15.19
N ASP A 32 6.71 3.00 14.27
CA ASP A 32 6.00 2.55 13.06
C ASP A 32 6.92 1.76 12.11
N PHE A 33 8.18 2.19 11.97
CA PHE A 33 9.16 1.48 11.15
C PHE A 33 9.44 0.09 11.73
N THR A 34 9.66 -0.02 13.03
CA THR A 34 9.85 -1.28 13.75
C THR A 34 8.69 -2.24 13.50
N ALA A 35 7.44 -1.82 13.79
CA ALA A 35 6.27 -2.67 13.59
C ALA A 35 6.16 -3.18 12.15
N GLY A 36 6.41 -2.30 11.17
CA GLY A 36 6.37 -2.68 9.76
C GLY A 36 7.42 -3.72 9.38
N ARG A 37 8.63 -3.64 9.92
CA ARG A 37 9.70 -4.61 9.66
C ARG A 37 9.48 -5.94 10.36
N VAL A 38 8.98 -5.92 11.59
CA VAL A 38 8.59 -7.15 12.28
C VAL A 38 7.46 -7.86 11.51
N CYS A 39 6.43 -7.11 11.08
CA CYS A 39 5.37 -7.66 10.23
C CYS A 39 5.92 -8.24 8.92
N ALA A 40 6.85 -7.55 8.26
CA ALA A 40 7.45 -8.03 7.01
C ALA A 40 8.17 -9.38 7.21
N ARG A 41 8.96 -9.53 8.27
CA ARG A 41 9.63 -10.79 8.59
C ARG A 41 8.66 -11.91 8.97
N ARG A 42 7.58 -11.60 9.69
CA ARG A 42 6.50 -12.56 9.96
C ARG A 42 5.80 -13.00 8.68
N ALA A 43 5.58 -12.07 7.73
CA ALA A 43 5.03 -12.39 6.42
C ALA A 43 5.97 -13.28 5.59
N LEU A 44 7.29 -13.08 5.67
CA LEU A 44 8.29 -13.99 5.09
C LEU A 44 8.23 -15.38 5.73
N GLY A 45 8.16 -15.45 7.07
CA GLY A 45 8.02 -16.71 7.81
C GLY A 45 6.78 -17.51 7.39
N ALA A 46 5.66 -16.84 7.13
CA ALA A 46 4.45 -17.48 6.61
C ALA A 46 4.62 -18.08 5.19
N LEU A 47 5.63 -17.65 4.43
CA LEU A 47 6.02 -18.26 3.15
C LEU A 47 7.05 -19.40 3.32
N GLY A 48 7.40 -19.76 4.55
CA GLY A 48 8.45 -20.74 4.85
C GLY A 48 9.87 -20.21 4.64
N LEU A 49 10.05 -18.89 4.58
CA LEU A 49 11.36 -18.26 4.40
C LEU A 49 11.97 -17.88 5.75
N PRO A 50 13.32 -17.83 5.86
CA PRO A 50 13.98 -17.37 7.07
C PRO A 50 13.63 -15.90 7.36
N ALA A 51 13.81 -15.50 8.62
CA ALA A 51 13.63 -14.11 9.05
C ALA A 51 14.77 -13.21 8.52
N THR A 52 14.68 -12.83 7.25
CA THR A 52 15.65 -11.96 6.56
C THR A 52 15.28 -10.49 6.76
N PRO A 53 16.28 -9.58 6.92
CA PRO A 53 16.00 -8.15 7.01
C PRO A 53 15.31 -7.62 5.75
N VAL A 54 14.39 -6.66 5.94
CA VAL A 54 13.73 -5.93 4.85
C VAL A 54 14.12 -4.45 4.96
N PRO A 55 15.30 -4.01 4.50
CA PRO A 55 15.71 -2.60 4.65
C PRO A 55 14.82 -1.65 3.84
N ALA A 56 14.96 -0.34 4.07
CA ALA A 56 14.35 0.67 3.19
C ALA A 56 15.34 1.09 2.10
N GLY A 57 14.87 1.15 0.86
CA GLY A 57 15.62 1.74 -0.26
C GLY A 57 15.72 3.26 -0.15
N ALA A 58 16.45 3.86 -1.10
CA ALA A 58 16.64 5.31 -1.17
C ALA A 58 15.31 6.09 -1.34
N ASP A 59 14.35 5.47 -2.02
CA ASP A 59 12.97 5.91 -2.22
C ASP A 59 12.04 5.60 -1.02
N ARG A 60 12.58 4.97 0.03
CA ARG A 60 11.90 4.43 1.22
C ARG A 60 11.05 3.18 0.98
N ALA A 61 11.04 2.62 -0.23
CA ALA A 61 10.35 1.36 -0.50
C ALA A 61 11.04 0.20 0.25
N PRO A 62 10.29 -0.83 0.70
CA PRO A 62 10.89 -2.01 1.29
C PRO A 62 11.71 -2.79 0.25
N ILE A 63 12.95 -3.15 0.61
CA ILE A 63 13.79 -4.04 -0.18
C ILE A 63 13.53 -5.47 0.28
N TRP A 64 12.77 -6.21 -0.51
CA TRP A 64 12.47 -7.62 -0.25
C TRP A 64 13.65 -8.53 -0.63
N PRO A 65 13.80 -9.70 0.02
CA PRO A 65 14.79 -10.68 -0.39
C PRO A 65 14.53 -11.17 -1.82
N PRO A 66 15.57 -11.69 -2.52
CA PRO A 66 15.42 -12.21 -3.87
C PRO A 66 14.27 -13.24 -3.97
N GLY A 67 13.47 -13.12 -5.03
CA GLY A 67 12.33 -14.01 -5.26
C GLY A 67 11.07 -13.68 -4.45
N VAL A 68 11.04 -12.56 -3.72
CA VAL A 68 9.87 -12.10 -2.95
C VAL A 68 9.42 -10.72 -3.41
N VAL A 69 8.10 -10.52 -3.46
CA VAL A 69 7.46 -9.22 -3.61
C VAL A 69 6.54 -8.97 -2.42
N GLY A 70 6.27 -7.71 -2.10
CA GLY A 70 5.40 -7.37 -0.99
C GLY A 70 5.20 -5.88 -0.78
N ALA A 71 4.35 -5.55 0.18
CA ALA A 71 4.08 -4.19 0.61
C ALA A 71 3.92 -4.12 2.13
N ILE A 72 4.18 -2.94 2.68
CA ILE A 72 4.03 -2.61 4.09
C ILE A 72 3.11 -1.39 4.18
N THR A 73 2.18 -1.39 5.13
CA THR A 73 1.35 -0.24 5.46
C THR A 73 1.35 0.02 6.96
N HIS A 74 1.21 1.29 7.34
CA HIS A 74 0.98 1.67 8.72
C HIS A 74 0.12 2.93 8.79
N THR A 75 -0.73 2.99 9.81
CA THR A 75 -1.41 4.19 10.27
C THR A 75 -1.41 4.18 11.79
N ARG A 76 -2.04 5.16 12.45
CA ARG A 76 -2.10 5.20 13.92
C ARG A 76 -2.61 3.85 14.44
N ASP A 77 -1.92 3.20 15.37
CA ASP A 77 -2.27 1.91 16.00
C ASP A 77 -2.61 0.74 15.04
N TYR A 78 -2.18 0.80 13.78
CA TYR A 78 -2.31 -0.32 12.83
C TYR A 78 -1.07 -0.41 11.94
N CYS A 79 -0.52 -1.61 11.81
CA CYS A 79 0.55 -1.87 10.87
C CYS A 79 0.40 -3.28 10.30
N ALA A 80 0.71 -3.45 9.02
CA ALA A 80 0.65 -4.75 8.37
C ALA A 80 1.68 -4.87 7.25
N ALA A 81 2.04 -6.10 6.93
CA ALA A 81 2.85 -6.44 5.76
C ALA A 81 2.29 -7.65 5.03
N ALA A 82 2.36 -7.62 3.71
CA ALA A 82 2.03 -8.75 2.85
C ALA A 82 3.22 -9.07 1.97
N ALA A 83 3.54 -10.36 1.84
CA ALA A 83 4.60 -10.88 1.01
C ALA A 83 4.08 -12.06 0.19
N ALA A 84 4.63 -12.25 -1.00
CA ALA A 84 4.34 -13.35 -1.90
C ALA A 84 5.61 -13.76 -2.67
N ARG A 85 5.63 -14.98 -3.20
CA ARG A 85 6.71 -15.43 -4.11
C ARG A 85 6.57 -14.71 -5.44
N ALA A 86 7.68 -14.17 -5.95
CA ALA A 86 7.75 -13.46 -7.22
C ALA A 86 7.50 -14.38 -8.45
N THR A 87 7.51 -15.70 -8.24
CA THR A 87 7.10 -16.70 -9.24
C THR A 87 5.60 -16.73 -9.47
N ASP A 88 4.81 -16.40 -8.45
CA ASP A 88 3.35 -16.55 -8.47
C ASP A 88 2.67 -15.18 -8.62
N VAL A 89 3.25 -14.17 -7.99
CA VAL A 89 2.73 -12.81 -7.91
C VAL A 89 3.74 -11.83 -8.47
N ARG A 90 3.28 -10.96 -9.37
CA ARG A 90 4.08 -9.90 -9.98
C ARG A 90 4.28 -8.73 -9.02
N ALA A 91 3.24 -8.30 -8.32
CA ALA A 91 3.32 -7.22 -7.32
C ALA A 91 2.18 -7.31 -6.29
N VAL A 92 2.41 -6.70 -5.12
CA VAL A 92 1.44 -6.59 -4.03
C VAL A 92 1.35 -5.13 -3.62
N GLY A 93 0.13 -4.61 -3.49
CA GLY A 93 -0.14 -3.32 -2.84
C GLY A 93 -1.08 -3.53 -1.67
N ILE A 94 -0.77 -2.92 -0.53
CA ILE A 94 -1.68 -2.83 0.61
C ILE A 94 -1.63 -1.43 1.20
N ASP A 95 -2.76 -0.96 1.68
CA ASP A 95 -2.86 0.31 2.37
C ASP A 95 -3.91 0.25 3.48
N ALA A 96 -3.75 1.13 4.48
CA ALA A 96 -4.64 1.20 5.62
C ALA A 96 -4.72 2.62 6.14
N GLU A 97 -5.95 3.10 6.33
CA GLU A 97 -6.25 4.47 6.73
C GLU A 97 -7.25 4.53 7.85
N ARG A 98 -7.14 5.54 8.71
CA ARG A 98 -8.14 5.74 9.77
C ARG A 98 -9.43 6.30 9.18
N TYR A 99 -10.56 5.84 9.73
CA TYR A 99 -11.89 6.34 9.40
C TYR A 99 -12.02 7.81 9.80
N ARG A 100 -11.51 8.70 8.94
CA ARG A 100 -11.53 10.15 9.14
C ARG A 100 -11.73 10.81 7.78
N PRO A 101 -12.59 11.84 7.69
CA PRO A 101 -12.72 12.62 6.47
C PRO A 101 -11.38 13.23 6.06
N LEU A 102 -11.08 13.18 4.77
CA LEU A 102 -9.95 13.91 4.22
C LEU A 102 -10.17 15.41 4.41
N SER A 103 -9.10 16.15 4.73
CA SER A 103 -9.17 17.60 4.72
C SER A 103 -9.49 18.09 3.29
N PRO A 104 -10.14 19.26 3.12
CA PRO A 104 -10.49 19.77 1.79
C PRO A 104 -9.29 19.88 0.84
N GLY A 105 -8.11 20.22 1.36
CA GLY A 105 -6.88 20.31 0.58
C GLY A 105 -6.36 18.95 0.11
N VAL A 106 -6.48 17.91 0.94
CA VAL A 106 -6.10 16.54 0.55
C VAL A 106 -7.12 15.97 -0.43
N ARG A 107 -8.42 16.14 -0.16
CA ARG A 107 -9.50 15.68 -1.04
C ARG A 107 -9.33 16.20 -2.47
N ARG A 108 -9.05 17.49 -2.65
CA ARG A 108 -8.80 18.09 -3.99
C ARG A 108 -7.59 17.53 -4.73
N LYS A 109 -6.59 16.99 -4.02
CA LYS A 109 -5.42 16.35 -4.65
C LYS A 109 -5.72 14.90 -5.02
N VAL A 110 -6.50 14.21 -4.19
CA VAL A 110 -6.78 12.78 -4.32
C VAL A 110 -7.90 12.52 -5.31
N CYS A 111 -9.00 13.24 -5.19
CA CYS A 111 -10.25 12.99 -5.91
C CYS A 111 -10.26 13.80 -7.20
N ARG A 112 -10.36 13.10 -8.33
CA ARG A 112 -10.59 13.72 -9.63
C ARG A 112 -12.05 14.20 -9.75
N PRO A 113 -12.38 15.16 -10.62
CA PRO A 113 -13.75 15.64 -10.77
C PRO A 113 -14.78 14.56 -11.16
N ASP A 114 -14.37 13.60 -12.00
CA ASP A 114 -15.18 12.43 -12.37
C ASP A 114 -15.41 11.50 -11.17
N GLU A 115 -14.36 11.23 -10.39
CA GLU A 115 -14.46 10.45 -9.15
C GLU A 115 -15.34 11.15 -8.10
N GLU A 116 -15.27 12.48 -7.94
CA GLU A 116 -16.14 13.22 -7.02
C GLU A 116 -17.63 13.03 -7.35
N ALA A 117 -17.98 13.02 -8.64
CA ALA A 117 -19.34 12.74 -9.07
C ALA A 117 -19.75 11.30 -8.77
N ASP A 118 -18.84 10.32 -8.92
CA ASP A 118 -19.07 8.92 -8.58
C ASP A 118 -19.27 8.74 -7.07
N LEU A 119 -18.41 9.35 -6.26
CA LEU A 119 -18.45 9.31 -4.79
C LEU A 119 -19.78 9.87 -4.24
N ALA A 120 -20.34 10.91 -4.86
CA ALA A 120 -21.62 11.50 -4.46
C ALA A 120 -22.82 10.56 -4.66
N ARG A 121 -22.68 9.50 -5.45
CA ARG A 121 -23.74 8.49 -5.70
C ARG A 121 -23.60 7.24 -4.84
N LEU A 122 -22.51 7.11 -4.07
CA LEU A 122 -22.31 5.95 -3.20
C LEU A 122 -23.16 6.05 -1.93
N PRO A 123 -23.52 4.91 -1.30
CA PRO A 123 -24.35 4.90 -0.09
C PRO A 123 -23.75 5.77 1.04
N PRO A 124 -24.56 6.50 1.82
CA PRO A 124 -24.05 7.26 2.96
C PRO A 124 -23.50 6.32 4.05
N GLY A 125 -22.76 6.88 5.01
CA GLY A 125 -22.27 6.13 6.18
C GLY A 125 -20.90 5.48 6.02
N THR A 126 -20.24 5.64 4.88
CA THR A 126 -18.85 5.22 4.61
C THR A 126 -18.01 6.43 4.20
N PRO A 127 -16.72 6.55 4.56
CA PRO A 127 -15.90 7.70 4.25
C PRO A 127 -15.27 7.48 2.87
N TRP A 128 -16.09 7.47 1.82
CA TRP A 128 -15.65 7.07 0.48
C TRP A 128 -14.43 7.82 -0.07
N PRO A 129 -14.23 9.14 0.17
CA PRO A 129 -12.99 9.81 -0.19
C PRO A 129 -11.74 9.16 0.44
N THR A 130 -11.84 8.66 1.68
CA THR A 130 -10.76 7.96 2.39
C THR A 130 -10.55 6.55 1.84
N VAL A 131 -11.63 5.85 1.44
CA VAL A 131 -11.54 4.57 0.71
C VAL A 131 -10.82 4.76 -0.63
N LEU A 132 -11.20 5.78 -1.39
CA LEU A 132 -10.57 6.15 -2.65
C LEU A 132 -9.08 6.48 -2.46
N PHE A 133 -8.75 7.26 -1.43
CA PHE A 133 -7.37 7.58 -1.07
C PHE A 133 -6.53 6.33 -0.81
N SER A 134 -7.02 5.45 0.07
CA SER A 134 -6.33 4.20 0.39
C SER A 134 -6.18 3.30 -0.85
N ALA A 135 -7.21 3.22 -1.70
CA ALA A 135 -7.13 2.47 -2.95
C ALA A 135 -6.03 3.02 -3.88
N LYS A 136 -5.88 4.35 -3.99
CA LYS A 136 -4.82 4.96 -4.80
C LYS A 136 -3.42 4.72 -4.22
N GLU A 137 -3.24 4.75 -2.90
CA GLU A 137 -1.99 4.37 -2.25
C GLU A 137 -1.65 2.88 -2.50
N THR A 138 -2.64 2.00 -2.46
CA THR A 138 -2.50 0.59 -2.85
C THR A 138 -2.06 0.45 -4.31
N VAL A 139 -2.67 1.20 -5.24
CA VAL A 139 -2.28 1.19 -6.65
C VAL A 139 -0.85 1.68 -6.84
N TYR A 140 -0.44 2.74 -6.14
CA TYR A 140 0.95 3.22 -6.17
C TYR A 140 1.93 2.14 -5.69
N LYS A 141 1.59 1.41 -4.62
CA LYS A 141 2.41 0.30 -4.09
C LYS A 141 2.47 -0.93 -5.02
N VAL A 142 1.50 -1.10 -5.92
CA VAL A 142 1.59 -2.07 -7.04
C VAL A 142 2.47 -1.51 -8.16
N TRP A 143 2.29 -0.24 -8.53
CA TRP A 143 2.95 0.40 -9.66
C TRP A 143 4.45 0.60 -9.43
N HIS A 144 4.83 1.21 -8.31
CA HIS A 144 6.16 1.72 -8.07
C HIS A 144 7.26 0.64 -8.15
N PRO A 145 7.10 -0.56 -7.54
CA PRO A 145 8.11 -1.61 -7.65
C PRO A 145 8.29 -2.17 -9.08
N LEU A 146 7.28 -2.02 -9.93
CA LEU A 146 7.29 -2.56 -11.30
C LEU A 146 7.80 -1.55 -12.32
N VAL A 147 7.48 -0.28 -12.14
CA VAL A 147 7.72 0.76 -13.14
C VAL A 147 8.84 1.70 -12.72
N GLY A 148 9.10 1.84 -11.42
CA GLY A 148 10.15 2.71 -10.87
C GLY A 148 9.89 4.20 -11.04
N THR A 149 8.66 4.60 -11.34
CA THR A 149 8.28 6.01 -11.55
C THR A 149 7.16 6.44 -10.61
N TRP A 150 7.09 7.74 -10.39
CA TRP A 150 6.00 8.36 -9.64
C TRP A 150 4.65 8.23 -10.38
N LEU A 151 3.61 7.85 -9.64
CA LEU A 151 2.22 7.82 -10.08
C LEU A 151 1.40 8.69 -9.14
N GLY A 152 0.99 9.88 -9.58
CA GLY A 152 0.19 10.79 -8.78
C GLY A 152 -1.27 10.36 -8.66
N PHE A 153 -2.02 10.94 -7.73
CA PHE A 153 -3.43 10.58 -7.56
C PHE A 153 -4.29 10.80 -8.81
N ALA A 154 -4.03 11.86 -9.59
CA ALA A 154 -4.75 12.13 -10.81
C ALA A 154 -4.38 11.18 -11.97
N ASP A 155 -3.26 10.47 -11.87
CA ASP A 155 -2.75 9.56 -12.89
C ASP A 155 -3.46 8.18 -12.90
N ALA A 156 -4.32 7.91 -11.92
CA ALA A 156 -5.17 6.74 -11.87
C ALA A 156 -6.61 7.16 -11.57
N ARG A 157 -7.57 6.71 -12.40
CA ARG A 157 -8.99 6.81 -12.10
C ARG A 157 -9.43 5.54 -11.40
N VAL A 158 -10.06 5.67 -10.24
CA VAL A 158 -10.54 4.53 -9.44
C VAL A 158 -12.06 4.54 -9.36
N VAL A 159 -12.66 3.40 -9.67
CA VAL A 159 -14.08 3.12 -9.45
C VAL A 159 -14.21 2.20 -8.24
N LEU A 160 -15.11 2.53 -7.31
CA LEU A 160 -15.42 1.72 -6.15
C LEU A 160 -16.74 0.98 -6.37
N ASP A 161 -16.79 -0.28 -5.98
CA ASP A 161 -18.00 -1.10 -5.92
C ASP A 161 -18.28 -1.49 -4.45
N PRO A 162 -19.24 -0.81 -3.80
CA PRO A 162 -19.66 -1.10 -2.43
C PRO A 162 -20.25 -2.50 -2.23
N GLU A 163 -20.91 -3.07 -3.25
CA GLU A 163 -21.63 -4.34 -3.10
C GLU A 163 -20.66 -5.51 -2.98
N THR A 164 -19.58 -5.46 -3.78
CA THR A 164 -18.56 -6.51 -3.80
C THR A 164 -17.34 -6.18 -2.93
N GLY A 165 -17.23 -4.95 -2.43
CA GLY A 165 -16.06 -4.47 -1.70
C GLY A 165 -14.81 -4.44 -2.58
N THR A 166 -14.96 -4.09 -3.85
CA THR A 166 -13.88 -4.08 -4.84
C THR A 166 -13.62 -2.69 -5.40
N PHE A 167 -12.40 -2.47 -5.90
CA PHE A 167 -12.10 -1.28 -6.68
C PHE A 167 -11.40 -1.67 -7.98
N HIS A 168 -11.59 -0.84 -9.00
CA HIS A 168 -10.87 -0.94 -10.26
C HIS A 168 -10.19 0.38 -10.58
N ALA A 169 -8.88 0.35 -10.71
CA ALA A 169 -8.04 1.48 -11.06
C ALA A 169 -7.57 1.37 -12.52
N ALA A 170 -7.86 2.37 -13.33
CA ALA A 170 -7.32 2.50 -14.68
C ALA A 170 -6.19 3.54 -14.68
N ILE A 171 -5.00 3.17 -15.16
CA ILE A 171 -3.84 4.05 -15.25
C ILE A 171 -3.96 4.94 -16.49
N ALA A 172 -3.64 6.23 -16.33
CA ALA A 172 -3.72 7.19 -17.42
C ALA A 172 -2.83 6.78 -18.61
N PRO A 173 -3.32 6.87 -19.87
CA PRO A 173 -2.55 6.49 -21.06
C PRO A 173 -1.19 7.19 -21.17
N ALA A 174 -1.10 8.46 -20.74
CA ALA A 174 0.15 9.20 -20.73
C ALA A 174 1.23 8.58 -19.81
N ARG A 175 0.82 7.95 -18.70
CA ARG A 175 1.77 7.26 -17.80
C ARG A 175 2.21 5.91 -18.36
N LEU A 176 1.32 5.21 -19.05
CA LEU A 176 1.66 3.97 -19.74
C LEU A 176 2.65 4.23 -20.89
N ALA A 177 2.41 5.28 -21.68
CA ALA A 177 3.30 5.68 -22.78
C ALA A 177 4.69 6.15 -22.28
N ALA A 178 4.76 6.76 -21.10
CA ALA A 178 6.00 7.25 -20.51
C ALA A 178 6.72 6.22 -19.61
N ALA A 179 6.17 5.00 -19.45
CA ALA A 179 6.74 4.00 -18.57
C ALA A 179 8.08 3.47 -19.14
N PRO A 180 9.16 3.41 -18.34
CA PRO A 180 10.47 2.92 -18.80
C PRO A 180 10.57 1.38 -18.81
N VAL A 181 9.43 0.69 -18.91
CA VAL A 181 9.32 -0.78 -18.86
C VAL A 181 8.39 -1.28 -19.95
N PRO A 182 8.58 -2.50 -20.49
CA PRO A 182 7.82 -2.97 -21.65
C PRO A 182 6.35 -3.33 -21.35
N ASP A 183 6.02 -3.71 -20.11
CA ASP A 183 4.66 -4.14 -19.73
C ASP A 183 4.19 -3.47 -18.44
N PRO A 184 4.01 -2.14 -18.39
CA PRO A 184 3.44 -1.49 -17.21
C PRO A 184 2.00 -1.96 -17.00
N PRO A 185 1.53 -2.13 -15.74
CA PRO A 185 0.14 -2.49 -15.50
C PRO A 185 -0.77 -1.34 -15.95
N SER A 186 -1.64 -1.61 -16.93
CA SER A 186 -2.64 -0.64 -17.42
C SER A 186 -3.81 -0.44 -16.47
N ALA A 187 -4.07 -1.44 -15.61
CA ALA A 187 -5.10 -1.39 -14.60
C ALA A 187 -4.71 -2.24 -13.37
N VAL A 188 -5.34 -1.93 -12.25
CA VAL A 188 -5.20 -2.67 -10.98
C VAL A 188 -6.59 -2.88 -10.41
N THR A 189 -6.97 -4.13 -10.19
CA THR A 189 -8.20 -4.49 -9.46
C THR A 189 -7.81 -4.94 -8.07
N GLY A 190 -8.53 -4.46 -7.06
CA GLY A 190 -8.29 -4.82 -5.67
C GLY A 190 -9.58 -4.89 -4.87
N ARG A 191 -9.42 -5.10 -3.57
CA ARG A 191 -10.49 -5.15 -2.59
C ARG A 191 -10.30 -4.08 -1.53
N PHE A 192 -11.41 -3.67 -0.93
CA PHE A 192 -11.41 -2.83 0.25
C PHE A 192 -12.30 -3.43 1.33
N ALA A 193 -11.97 -3.13 2.58
CA ALA A 193 -12.79 -3.41 3.74
C ALA A 193 -12.84 -2.15 4.61
N VAL A 194 -14.02 -1.83 5.12
CA VAL A 194 -14.25 -0.69 6.01
C VAL A 194 -14.87 -1.23 7.28
N ASP A 195 -14.17 -1.02 8.39
CA ASP A 195 -14.62 -1.34 9.73
C ASP A 195 -14.83 -0.01 10.48
N ASP A 196 -15.27 -0.05 11.75
CA ASP A 196 -15.68 1.14 12.52
C ASP A 196 -14.66 2.29 12.52
N ASP A 197 -13.36 1.99 12.53
CA ASP A 197 -12.30 3.00 12.62
C ASP A 197 -11.17 2.85 11.59
N LEU A 198 -11.30 1.90 10.66
CA LEU A 198 -10.22 1.49 9.76
C LEU A 198 -10.73 1.16 8.36
N VAL A 199 -10.11 1.81 7.37
CA VAL A 199 -10.19 1.48 5.96
C VAL A 199 -8.97 0.64 5.62
N ARG A 200 -9.15 -0.47 4.91
CA ARG A 200 -8.05 -1.30 4.38
C ARG A 200 -8.27 -1.54 2.91
N THR A 201 -7.21 -1.47 2.13
CA THR A 201 -7.23 -1.81 0.70
C THR A 201 -6.08 -2.74 0.36
N ALA A 202 -6.32 -3.63 -0.60
CA ALA A 202 -5.31 -4.58 -1.06
C ALA A 202 -5.51 -4.92 -2.53
N ALA A 203 -4.40 -5.07 -3.26
CA ALA A 203 -4.38 -5.55 -4.63
C ALA A 203 -3.19 -6.51 -4.83
N VAL A 204 -3.41 -7.53 -5.65
CA VAL A 204 -2.39 -8.49 -6.06
C VAL A 204 -2.40 -8.53 -7.57
N LEU A 205 -1.27 -8.23 -8.19
CA LEU A 205 -1.08 -8.38 -9.63
C LEU A 205 -0.45 -9.75 -9.89
N LEU A 206 -1.18 -10.64 -10.54
CA LEU A 206 -0.67 -11.97 -10.90
C LEU A 206 0.30 -11.88 -12.08
N ARG A 207 1.15 -12.89 -12.24
CA ARG A 207 1.91 -13.05 -13.49
C ARG A 207 0.96 -13.46 -14.62
N ARG A 208 1.24 -12.96 -15.82
CA ARG A 208 0.66 -13.46 -17.06
C ARG A 208 1.45 -14.68 -17.53
#